data_AF-A0A7R6SWL8-F1
#
_entry.id   AF-A0A7R6SWL8-F1
#
_cell.length_a   1.000
_cell.length_b   1.000
_cell.length_c   1.000
_cell.angle_alpha   90.00
_cell.angle_beta   90.00
_cell.angle_gamma   90.00
#
_symmetry.space_group_name_H-M   'P 1'
#
loop_
_entity.id
_entity.type
_entity.pdbx_description
1 polymer ?
#
loop_
_entity_poly.entity_id
_entity_poly.type
_entity_poly.pdbx_seq_one_letter_code
_entity_poly.pdbx_strand_id
1 'polypeptide(L)'
;MPKKSDTREKVFAAADLLLQEGTRPTQQNVRDRIGSGSITTINSALNTWWSTLSDRINRKDQHPELPEPVISAANKLWDQALAYAHHSFKNERDEVADILLSRKAENLEQLEQLRATVDQLQQQNMTLRAQSDSLNEQCRDAQQKLLASETLLIRATSERDEIKRENKQLKIIQRDSASLVPTASLDSSDLLLDAKVELKVNIIKIKSLESSLKSKEEECAYLKDQLLSKERAAMQQQHRLELVVAQQDARYDDALKALTDCKHELSLAKSMS
;
A
#
# COMPACT_ATOMS: atom_id res chain seq x y z
N MET A 1 66.26 -56.41 47.20
CA MET A 1 66.25 -57.01 45.85
C MET A 1 64.99 -56.54 45.12
N PRO A 2 65.08 -55.67 44.09
CA PRO A 2 63.90 -55.17 43.39
C PRO A 2 63.26 -56.28 42.55
N LYS A 3 61.93 -56.43 42.67
CA LYS A 3 61.14 -57.53 42.09
C LYS A 3 60.98 -57.34 40.57
N LYS A 4 61.34 -58.35 39.77
CA LYS A 4 61.23 -58.38 38.29
C LYS A 4 59.81 -58.12 37.73
N SER A 5 58.76 -58.24 38.56
CA SER A 5 57.35 -58.01 38.16
C SER A 5 57.05 -56.53 37.90
N ASP A 6 57.60 -55.62 38.72
CA ASP A 6 57.30 -54.20 38.69
C ASP A 6 57.81 -53.52 37.39
N THR A 7 58.94 -54.00 36.86
CA THR A 7 59.49 -53.48 35.59
C THR A 7 58.63 -53.84 34.38
N ARG A 8 57.99 -55.02 34.36
CA ARG A 8 57.15 -55.46 33.24
C ARG A 8 55.86 -54.64 33.15
N GLU A 9 55.20 -54.41 34.29
CA GLU A 9 53.98 -53.60 34.36
C GLU A 9 54.25 -52.14 33.95
N LYS A 10 55.37 -51.58 34.39
CA LYS A 10 55.83 -50.25 33.96
C LYS A 10 56.07 -50.19 32.45
N VAL A 11 56.66 -51.23 31.86
CA VAL A 11 56.86 -51.32 30.39
C VAL A 11 55.52 -51.35 29.64
N PHE A 12 54.53 -52.08 30.14
CA PHE A 12 53.22 -52.16 29.51
C PHE A 12 52.49 -50.81 29.57
N ALA A 13 52.48 -50.16 30.75
CA ALA A 13 51.86 -48.85 30.93
C ALA A 13 52.54 -47.77 30.06
N ALA A 14 53.88 -47.76 30.00
CA ALA A 14 54.61 -46.83 29.15
C ALA A 14 54.36 -47.08 27.66
N ALA A 15 54.26 -48.35 27.24
CA ALA A 15 53.96 -48.70 25.86
C ALA A 15 52.52 -48.32 25.46
N ASP A 16 51.54 -48.51 26.34
CA ASP A 16 50.16 -48.07 26.10
C ASP A 16 50.05 -46.54 26.01
N LEU A 17 50.75 -45.79 26.87
CA LEU A 17 50.79 -44.32 26.80
C LEU A 17 51.46 -43.83 25.52
N LEU A 18 52.60 -44.41 25.12
CA LEU A 18 53.26 -44.04 23.87
C LEU A 18 52.37 -44.33 22.65
N LEU A 19 51.62 -45.44 22.67
CA LEU A 19 50.67 -45.78 21.61
C LEU A 19 49.50 -44.79 21.56
N GLN A 20 48.98 -44.34 22.71
CA GLN A 20 47.95 -43.28 22.77
C GLN A 20 48.46 -41.94 22.25
N GLU A 21 49.74 -41.62 22.48
CA GLU A 21 50.43 -40.44 21.96
C GLU A 21 50.79 -40.55 20.46
N GLY A 22 50.43 -41.66 19.78
CA GLY A 22 50.73 -41.89 18.37
C GLY A 22 52.20 -42.19 18.07
N THR A 23 53.02 -42.42 19.09
CA THR A 23 54.45 -42.71 18.97
C THR A 23 54.70 -44.21 19.09
N ARG A 24 55.52 -44.77 18.20
CA ARG A 24 55.82 -46.21 18.23
C ARG A 24 56.57 -46.59 19.53
N PRO A 25 56.05 -47.54 20.34
CA PRO A 25 56.73 -48.03 21.53
C PRO A 25 57.99 -48.82 21.15
N THR A 26 59.15 -48.15 21.12
CA THR A 26 60.46 -48.78 20.95
C THR A 26 61.13 -48.98 22.31
N GLN A 27 62.11 -49.89 22.39
CA GLN A 27 62.83 -50.16 23.64
C GLN A 27 63.51 -48.90 24.21
N GLN A 28 63.93 -47.98 23.34
CA GLN A 28 64.57 -46.73 23.71
C GLN A 28 63.57 -45.74 24.31
N ASN A 29 62.46 -45.48 23.61
CA ASN A 29 61.41 -44.56 24.09
C ASN A 29 60.77 -45.06 25.41
N VAL A 30 60.58 -46.36 25.55
CA VAL A 30 60.05 -46.97 26.78
C VAL A 30 61.06 -46.86 27.93
N ARG A 31 62.36 -47.06 27.65
CA ARG A 31 63.43 -46.88 28.64
C ARG A 31 63.53 -45.43 29.10
N ASP A 32 63.43 -44.48 28.19
CA ASP A 32 63.47 -43.04 28.50
C ASP A 32 62.27 -42.63 29.36
N ARG A 33 61.10 -43.25 29.16
CA ARG A 33 59.87 -43.00 29.95
C ARG A 33 59.91 -43.58 31.37
N ILE A 34 60.53 -44.76 31.56
CA ILE A 34 60.55 -45.48 32.86
C ILE A 34 61.82 -45.19 33.66
N GLY A 35 62.90 -44.73 33.01
CA GLY A 35 64.16 -44.33 33.62
C GLY A 35 64.96 -45.47 34.27
N SER A 36 64.49 -46.71 34.22
CA SER A 36 65.09 -47.85 34.91
C SER A 36 64.79 -49.18 34.20
N GLY A 37 65.67 -50.17 34.41
CA GLY A 37 65.58 -51.50 33.79
C GLY A 37 66.62 -51.74 32.69
N SER A 38 67.06 -53.00 32.56
CA SER A 38 67.94 -53.42 31.47
C SER A 38 67.16 -53.46 30.15
N ILE A 39 67.80 -53.02 29.05
CA ILE A 39 67.25 -53.02 27.69
C ILE A 39 66.76 -54.44 27.30
N THR A 40 67.46 -55.48 27.74
CA THR A 40 67.08 -56.88 27.48
C THR A 40 65.74 -57.26 28.13
N THR A 41 65.51 -56.83 29.38
CA THR A 41 64.25 -57.04 30.10
C THR A 41 63.11 -56.22 29.49
N ILE A 42 63.38 -54.97 29.10
CA ILE A 42 62.41 -54.10 28.44
C ILE A 42 62.00 -54.69 27.09
N ASN A 43 62.95 -55.21 26.29
CA ASN A 43 62.67 -55.87 25.03
C ASN A 43 61.74 -57.09 25.20
N SER A 44 62.06 -57.97 26.16
CA SER A 44 61.24 -59.14 26.46
C SER A 44 59.81 -58.77 26.88
N ALA A 45 59.66 -57.75 27.74
CA ALA A 45 58.35 -57.24 28.15
C ALA A 45 57.60 -56.58 26.98
N LEU A 46 58.27 -55.78 26.16
CA LEU A 46 57.69 -55.10 25.00
C LEU A 46 57.18 -56.12 23.96
N ASN A 47 57.92 -57.19 23.68
CA ASN A 47 57.47 -58.24 22.77
C ASN A 47 56.21 -58.94 23.30
N THR A 48 56.13 -59.16 24.61
CA THR A 48 54.92 -59.73 25.21
C THR A 48 53.74 -58.77 25.13
N TRP A 49 53.98 -57.47 25.31
CA TRP A 49 52.96 -56.43 25.14
C TRP A 49 52.44 -56.37 23.70
N TRP A 50 53.33 -56.42 22.68
CA TRP A 50 52.93 -56.47 21.27
C TRP A 50 52.06 -57.68 20.94
N SER A 51 52.42 -58.87 21.45
CA SER A 51 51.60 -60.08 21.29
C SER A 51 50.20 -59.90 21.91
N THR A 52 50.13 -59.35 23.12
CA THR A 52 48.85 -59.10 23.82
C THR A 52 48.02 -58.03 23.11
N LEU A 53 48.68 -57.04 22.48
CA LEU A 53 48.04 -56.01 21.68
C LEU A 53 47.43 -56.57 20.37
N SER A 54 48.11 -57.50 19.71
CA SER A 54 47.52 -58.18 18.56
C SER A 54 46.27 -58.98 18.95
N ASP A 55 46.29 -59.68 20.09
CA ASP A 55 45.14 -60.43 20.59
C ASP A 55 43.96 -59.54 20.97
N ARG A 56 44.21 -58.39 21.63
CA ARG A 56 43.14 -57.45 22.03
C ARG A 56 42.49 -56.75 20.83
N ILE A 57 43.26 -56.43 19.79
CA ILE A 57 42.73 -55.87 18.55
C ILE A 57 41.89 -56.92 17.82
N ASN A 58 42.43 -58.13 17.62
CA ASN A 58 41.72 -59.20 16.89
C ASN A 58 40.43 -59.64 17.61
N ARG A 59 40.38 -59.58 18.95
CA ARG A 59 39.13 -59.83 19.70
C ARG A 59 38.08 -58.74 19.54
N LYS A 60 38.47 -57.49 19.26
CA LYS A 60 37.54 -56.38 19.05
C LYS A 60 36.81 -56.51 17.70
N ASP A 61 37.47 -57.10 16.71
CA ASP A 61 36.84 -57.39 15.41
C ASP A 61 35.99 -58.67 15.42
N GLN A 62 36.03 -59.46 16.51
CA GLN A 62 35.19 -60.63 16.75
C GLN A 62 33.96 -60.26 17.59
N HIS A 63 33.18 -59.27 17.16
CA HIS A 63 31.82 -59.11 17.67
C HIS A 63 30.91 -60.14 16.98
N PRO A 64 30.22 -61.03 17.73
CA PRO A 64 29.19 -61.88 17.13
C PRO A 64 28.10 -60.96 16.56
N GLU A 65 27.58 -61.30 15.37
CA GLU A 65 26.48 -60.57 14.76
C GLU A 65 25.35 -60.32 15.78
N LEU A 66 24.77 -59.12 15.74
CA LEU A 66 23.68 -58.73 16.63
C LEU A 66 22.58 -59.81 16.59
N PRO A 67 22.07 -60.28 17.75
CA PRO A 67 21.04 -61.31 17.76
C PRO A 67 19.79 -60.89 16.97
N GLU A 68 19.21 -61.81 16.19
CA GLU A 68 18.03 -61.58 15.36
C GLU A 68 16.86 -60.85 16.07
N PRO A 69 16.55 -61.12 17.37
CA PRO A 69 15.50 -60.38 18.07
C PRO A 69 15.79 -58.88 18.21
N VAL A 70 17.06 -58.48 18.33
CA VAL A 70 17.48 -57.08 18.45
C VAL A 70 17.30 -56.36 17.11
N ILE A 71 17.68 -57.01 16.01
CA ILE A 71 17.52 -56.48 14.65
C ILE A 71 16.02 -56.30 14.33
N SER A 72 15.20 -57.31 14.61
CA SER A 72 13.75 -57.25 14.40
C SER A 72 13.08 -56.13 15.22
N ALA A 73 13.48 -55.96 16.47
CA ALA A 73 12.98 -54.88 17.31
C ALA A 73 13.39 -53.48 16.79
N ALA A 74 14.63 -53.33 16.33
CA ALA A 74 15.13 -52.08 15.75
C ALA A 74 14.38 -51.73 14.45
N ASN A 75 14.14 -52.70 13.57
CA ASN A 75 13.39 -52.50 12.33
C ASN A 75 11.94 -52.09 12.61
N LYS A 76 11.26 -52.76 13.56
CA LYS A 76 9.89 -52.38 13.96
C LYS A 76 9.80 -50.97 14.51
N LEU A 77 10.78 -50.58 15.35
CA LEU A 77 10.84 -49.23 15.89
C LEU A 77 11.07 -48.20 14.77
N TRP A 78 11.93 -48.52 13.80
CA TRP A 78 12.18 -47.68 12.64
C TRP A 78 10.93 -47.54 11.75
N ASP A 79 10.23 -48.63 11.46
CA ASP A 79 8.99 -48.62 10.68
C ASP A 79 7.90 -47.78 11.37
N GLN A 80 7.79 -47.90 12.70
CA GLN A 80 6.88 -47.07 13.50
C GLN A 80 7.25 -45.59 13.45
N ALA A 81 8.55 -45.26 13.56
CA ALA A 81 9.03 -43.90 13.47
C ALA A 81 8.75 -43.30 12.07
N LEU A 82 8.96 -44.08 11.01
CA LEU A 82 8.63 -43.68 9.63
C LEU A 82 7.13 -43.49 9.43
N ALA A 83 6.30 -44.41 9.93
CA ALA A 83 4.84 -44.29 9.85
C ALA A 83 4.34 -43.03 10.57
N TYR A 84 4.88 -42.74 11.76
CA TYR A 84 4.56 -41.51 12.49
C TYR A 84 5.00 -40.26 11.72
N ALA A 85 6.22 -40.24 11.19
CA ALA A 85 6.72 -39.12 10.40
C ALA A 85 5.87 -38.89 9.14
N HIS A 86 5.53 -39.95 8.40
CA HIS A 86 4.66 -39.85 7.23
C HIS A 86 3.26 -39.36 7.58
N HIS A 87 2.69 -39.79 8.70
CA HIS A 87 1.40 -39.29 9.14
C HIS A 87 1.46 -37.81 9.51
N SER A 88 2.47 -37.38 10.27
CA SER A 88 2.70 -35.98 10.61
C SER A 88 2.85 -35.11 9.35
N PHE A 89 3.70 -35.52 8.41
CA PHE A 89 3.90 -34.79 7.16
C PHE A 89 2.65 -34.76 6.28
N LYS A 90 1.84 -35.82 6.30
CA LYS A 90 0.58 -35.82 5.56
C LYS A 90 -0.38 -34.79 6.16
N ASN A 91 -0.53 -34.78 7.49
CA ASN A 91 -1.40 -33.82 8.17
C ASN A 91 -0.94 -32.37 7.91
N GLU A 92 0.35 -32.08 8.05
CA GLU A 92 0.92 -30.76 7.73
C GLU A 92 0.67 -30.36 6.26
N ARG A 93 0.80 -31.30 5.32
CA ARG A 93 0.53 -31.04 3.90
C ARG A 93 -0.94 -30.75 3.64
N ASP A 94 -1.84 -31.50 4.28
CA ASP A 94 -3.28 -31.32 4.14
C ASP A 94 -3.70 -29.96 4.75
N GLU A 95 -3.17 -29.60 5.93
CA GLU A 95 -3.39 -28.28 6.55
C GLU A 95 -2.88 -27.13 5.67
N VAL A 96 -1.67 -27.24 5.12
CA VAL A 96 -1.12 -26.22 4.20
C VAL A 96 -1.95 -26.13 2.91
N ALA A 97 -2.42 -27.27 2.39
CA ALA A 97 -3.28 -27.28 1.21
C ALA A 97 -4.61 -26.55 1.47
N ASP A 98 -5.23 -26.78 2.63
CA ASP A 98 -6.48 -26.13 3.04
C ASP A 98 -6.28 -24.62 3.23
N ILE A 99 -5.19 -24.19 3.87
CA ILE A 99 -4.85 -22.77 4.01
C ILE A 99 -4.61 -22.11 2.66
N LEU A 100 -3.93 -22.80 1.72
CA LEU A 100 -3.71 -22.26 0.38
C LEU A 100 -5.02 -22.17 -0.41
N LEU A 101 -5.93 -23.12 -0.25
CA LEU A 101 -7.25 -23.09 -0.88
C LEU A 101 -8.11 -21.94 -0.33
N SER A 102 -8.18 -21.78 0.99
CA SER A 102 -8.93 -20.67 1.60
C SER A 102 -8.35 -19.33 1.18
N ARG A 103 -7.01 -19.18 1.19
CA ARG A 103 -6.37 -17.93 0.76
C ARG A 103 -6.59 -17.62 -0.71
N LYS A 104 -6.63 -18.63 -1.58
CA LYS A 104 -6.97 -18.45 -3.00
C LYS A 104 -8.42 -17.98 -3.16
N ALA A 105 -9.35 -18.56 -2.41
CA ALA A 105 -10.75 -18.14 -2.43
C ALA A 105 -10.91 -16.68 -1.96
N GLU A 106 -10.29 -16.30 -0.84
CA GLU A 106 -10.26 -14.92 -0.34
C GLU A 106 -9.67 -13.95 -1.38
N ASN A 107 -8.55 -14.31 -2.00
CA ASN A 107 -7.92 -13.46 -3.01
C ASN A 107 -8.82 -13.29 -4.25
N LEU A 108 -9.52 -14.34 -4.68
CA LEU A 108 -10.45 -14.24 -5.81
C LEU A 108 -11.62 -13.33 -5.47
N GLU A 109 -12.19 -13.44 -4.28
CA GLU A 109 -13.26 -12.56 -3.81
C GLU A 109 -12.80 -11.10 -3.74
N GLN A 110 -11.61 -10.85 -3.20
CA GLN A 110 -11.02 -9.50 -3.16
C GLN A 110 -10.78 -8.95 -4.58
N LEU A 111 -10.31 -9.76 -5.52
CA LEU A 111 -10.13 -9.35 -6.90
C LEU A 111 -11.47 -9.01 -7.59
N GLU A 112 -12.53 -9.78 -7.32
CA GLU A 112 -13.87 -9.48 -7.84
C GLU A 112 -14.43 -8.18 -7.25
N GLN A 113 -14.27 -7.95 -5.95
CA GLN A 113 -14.65 -6.69 -5.29
C GLN A 113 -13.88 -5.50 -5.86
N LEU A 114 -12.55 -5.63 -6.03
CA LEU A 114 -11.73 -4.59 -6.63
C LEU A 114 -12.14 -4.32 -8.08
N ARG A 115 -12.45 -5.36 -8.86
CA ARG A 115 -12.94 -5.19 -10.23
C ARG A 115 -14.27 -4.44 -10.27
N ALA A 116 -15.22 -4.83 -9.41
CA ALA A 116 -16.52 -4.15 -9.31
C ALA A 116 -16.37 -2.67 -8.93
N THR A 117 -15.49 -2.35 -7.98
CA THR A 117 -15.23 -0.96 -7.59
C THR A 117 -14.57 -0.15 -8.71
N VAL A 118 -13.62 -0.74 -9.45
CA VAL A 118 -13.01 -0.09 -10.63
C VAL A 118 -14.06 0.19 -11.69
N ASP A 119 -14.91 -0.78 -12.01
CA ASP A 119 -15.98 -0.62 -13.00
C ASP A 119 -16.97 0.48 -12.57
N GLN A 120 -17.36 0.51 -11.29
CA GLN A 120 -18.20 1.57 -10.72
C GLN A 120 -17.55 2.95 -10.83
N LEU A 121 -16.27 3.08 -10.47
CA LEU A 121 -15.53 4.33 -10.56
C LEU A 121 -15.36 4.79 -12.01
N GLN A 122 -15.17 3.87 -12.95
CA GLN A 122 -15.11 4.18 -14.37
C GLN A 122 -16.46 4.71 -14.89
N GLN A 123 -17.57 4.06 -14.53
CA GLN A 123 -18.92 4.54 -14.89
C GLN A 123 -19.23 5.92 -14.29
N GLN A 124 -18.86 6.15 -13.04
CA GLN A 124 -18.99 7.45 -12.39
C GLN A 124 -18.17 8.53 -13.11
N ASN A 125 -16.91 8.22 -13.46
CA ASN A 125 -16.06 9.14 -14.22
C ASN A 125 -16.64 9.45 -15.60
N MET A 126 -17.15 8.46 -16.32
CA MET A 126 -17.81 8.67 -17.62
C MET A 126 -19.03 9.58 -17.48
N THR A 127 -19.85 9.36 -16.45
CA THR A 127 -21.04 10.17 -16.18
C THR A 127 -20.66 11.62 -15.84
N LEU A 128 -19.66 11.81 -14.97
CA LEU A 128 -19.17 13.14 -14.60
C LEU A 128 -18.56 13.89 -15.80
N ARG A 129 -17.82 13.18 -16.67
CA ARG A 129 -17.30 13.77 -17.92
C ARG A 129 -18.43 14.21 -18.84
N ALA A 130 -19.42 13.36 -19.07
CA ALA A 130 -20.59 13.71 -19.89
C ALA A 130 -21.36 14.91 -19.33
N GLN A 131 -21.52 14.98 -18.00
CA GLN A 131 -22.14 16.14 -17.34
C GLN A 131 -21.30 17.40 -17.51
N SER A 132 -19.97 17.31 -17.36
CA SER A 132 -19.07 18.45 -17.57
C SER A 132 -19.11 18.94 -19.02
N ASP A 133 -19.16 18.02 -19.99
CA ASP A 133 -19.23 18.37 -21.41
C ASP A 133 -20.56 19.08 -21.71
N SER A 134 -21.67 18.58 -21.18
CA SER A 134 -22.98 19.23 -21.32
C SER A 134 -23.03 20.62 -20.67
N LEU A 135 -22.45 20.79 -19.48
CA LEU A 135 -22.37 22.10 -18.84
C LEU A 135 -21.47 23.06 -19.63
N ASN A 136 -20.36 22.58 -20.17
CA ASN A 136 -19.48 23.38 -21.02
C ASN A 136 -20.20 23.83 -22.31
N GLU A 137 -21.01 22.97 -22.91
CA GLU A 137 -21.83 23.31 -24.07
C GLU A 137 -22.90 24.35 -23.71
N GLN A 138 -23.61 24.17 -22.59
CA GLN A 138 -24.59 25.16 -22.09
C GLN A 138 -23.94 26.53 -21.81
N CYS A 139 -22.74 26.55 -21.22
CA CYS A 139 -21.98 27.77 -20.99
C CYS A 139 -21.61 28.46 -22.31
N ARG A 140 -21.16 27.70 -23.32
CA ARG A 140 -20.85 28.24 -24.66
C ARG A 140 -22.09 28.83 -25.33
N ASP A 141 -23.22 28.13 -25.28
CA ASP A 141 -24.49 28.60 -25.83
C ASP A 141 -24.98 29.87 -25.14
N ALA A 142 -24.89 29.92 -23.81
CA ALA A 142 -25.24 31.10 -23.04
C ALA A 142 -24.33 32.29 -23.39
N GLN A 143 -23.03 32.06 -23.56
CA GLN A 143 -22.07 33.07 -23.97
C GLN A 143 -22.34 33.60 -25.39
N GLN A 144 -22.70 32.72 -26.34
CA GLN A 144 -23.09 33.13 -27.69
C GLN A 144 -24.36 33.98 -27.69
N LYS A 145 -25.38 33.58 -26.90
CA LYS A 145 -26.62 34.36 -26.74
C LYS A 145 -26.35 35.73 -26.11
N LEU A 146 -25.47 35.79 -25.12
CA LEU A 146 -25.05 37.04 -24.49
C LEU A 146 -24.41 37.97 -25.53
N LEU A 147 -23.39 37.49 -26.26
CA LEU A 147 -22.73 38.26 -27.31
C LEU A 147 -23.72 38.74 -28.39
N ALA A 148 -24.64 37.86 -28.82
CA ALA A 148 -25.69 38.24 -29.77
C ALA A 148 -26.57 39.37 -29.20
N SER A 149 -27.00 39.26 -27.94
CA SER A 149 -27.80 40.30 -27.29
C SER A 149 -27.05 41.62 -27.12
N GLU A 150 -25.75 41.57 -26.80
CA GLU A 150 -24.89 42.76 -26.72
C GLU A 150 -24.76 43.43 -28.08
N THR A 151 -24.56 42.68 -29.17
CA THR A 151 -24.50 43.25 -30.52
C THR A 151 -25.82 43.91 -30.94
N LEU A 152 -26.97 43.33 -30.58
CA LEU A 152 -28.28 43.93 -30.81
C LEU A 152 -28.47 45.21 -29.99
N LEU A 153 -28.02 45.21 -28.74
CA LEU A 153 -28.08 46.39 -27.87
C LEU A 153 -27.22 47.51 -28.43
N ILE A 154 -26.00 47.21 -28.88
CA ILE A 154 -25.13 48.19 -29.56
C ILE A 154 -25.83 48.79 -30.78
N ARG A 155 -26.43 47.97 -31.67
CA ARG A 155 -27.18 48.45 -32.83
C ARG A 155 -28.37 49.32 -32.45
N ALA A 156 -29.19 48.88 -31.49
CA ALA A 156 -30.33 49.66 -31.03
C ALA A 156 -29.89 51.00 -30.40
N THR A 157 -28.76 51.02 -29.68
CA THR A 157 -28.22 52.27 -29.13
C THR A 157 -27.71 53.21 -30.21
N SER A 158 -27.07 52.70 -31.27
CA SER A 158 -26.64 53.54 -32.41
C SER A 158 -27.83 54.11 -33.17
N GLU A 159 -28.85 53.30 -33.46
CA GLU A 159 -30.10 53.75 -34.11
C GLU A 159 -30.81 54.83 -33.27
N ARG A 160 -30.91 54.61 -31.96
CA ARG A 160 -31.48 55.61 -31.03
C ARG A 160 -30.69 56.92 -31.06
N ASP A 161 -29.37 56.85 -31.12
CA ASP A 161 -28.52 58.04 -31.15
C ASP A 161 -28.61 58.77 -32.49
N GLU A 162 -28.76 58.05 -33.60
CA GLU A 162 -29.08 58.61 -34.94
C GLU A 162 -30.43 59.32 -34.95
N ILE A 163 -31.50 58.64 -34.52
CA ILE A 163 -32.86 59.23 -34.42
C ILE A 163 -32.85 60.45 -33.51
N LYS A 164 -32.07 60.44 -32.42
CA LYS A 164 -31.91 61.62 -31.54
C LYS A 164 -31.22 62.78 -32.26
N ARG A 165 -30.22 62.52 -33.11
CA ARG A 165 -29.56 63.56 -33.92
C ARG A 165 -30.53 64.14 -34.94
N GLU A 166 -31.27 63.29 -35.65
CA GLU A 166 -32.30 63.70 -36.61
C GLU A 166 -33.39 64.55 -35.94
N ASN A 167 -33.90 64.11 -34.79
CA ASN A 167 -34.87 64.88 -34.01
C ASN A 167 -34.34 66.26 -33.57
N LYS A 168 -33.06 66.36 -33.18
CA LYS A 168 -32.45 67.65 -32.86
C LYS A 168 -32.39 68.55 -34.10
N GLN A 169 -32.00 67.99 -35.24
CA GLN A 169 -31.95 68.73 -36.51
C GLN A 169 -33.34 69.21 -36.93
N LEU A 170 -34.35 68.34 -36.89
CA LEU A 170 -35.74 68.69 -37.16
C LEU A 170 -36.26 69.75 -36.19
N LYS A 171 -35.93 69.68 -34.90
CA LYS A 171 -36.30 70.72 -33.93
C LYS A 171 -35.67 72.07 -34.25
N ILE A 172 -34.43 72.10 -34.74
CA ILE A 172 -33.78 73.35 -35.15
C ILE A 172 -34.51 73.93 -36.38
N ILE A 173 -34.75 73.11 -37.41
CA ILE A 173 -35.51 73.49 -38.61
C ILE A 173 -36.93 73.97 -38.22
N GLN A 174 -37.59 73.27 -37.30
CA GLN A 174 -38.91 73.64 -36.80
C GLN A 174 -38.87 74.93 -35.98
N ARG A 175 -37.81 75.22 -35.23
CA ARG A 175 -37.64 76.48 -34.51
C ARG A 175 -37.46 77.64 -35.49
N ASP A 176 -36.70 77.41 -36.55
CA ASP A 176 -36.49 78.35 -37.64
C ASP A 176 -37.80 78.59 -38.41
N SER A 177 -38.63 77.55 -38.61
CA SER A 177 -39.96 77.68 -39.25
C SER A 177 -41.05 78.18 -38.30
N ALA A 178 -40.98 77.92 -37.00
CA ALA A 178 -41.93 78.38 -35.97
C ALA A 178 -41.69 79.84 -35.57
N SER A 179 -40.56 80.44 -35.98
CA SER A 179 -40.40 81.89 -36.00
C SER A 179 -41.37 82.57 -36.99
N LEU A 180 -42.08 81.81 -37.84
CA LEU A 180 -42.96 82.34 -38.88
C LEU A 180 -44.47 82.04 -38.75
N VAL A 181 -44.95 81.11 -37.92
CA VAL A 181 -46.41 80.93 -37.70
C VAL A 181 -46.70 80.23 -36.35
N PRO A 182 -47.66 80.72 -35.54
CA PRO A 182 -48.22 79.97 -34.42
C PRO A 182 -49.57 79.30 -34.78
N THR A 183 -49.83 78.18 -34.09
CA THR A 183 -51.12 77.55 -33.72
C THR A 183 -51.29 76.08 -34.16
N ALA A 184 -51.45 75.19 -33.18
CA ALA A 184 -52.21 73.93 -33.30
C ALA A 184 -52.40 73.35 -31.88
N SER A 185 -53.53 73.62 -31.25
CA SER A 185 -53.82 73.27 -29.84
C SER A 185 -54.84 72.15 -29.68
N LEU A 186 -55.03 71.28 -30.68
CA LEU A 186 -55.96 70.13 -30.58
C LEU A 186 -55.29 68.75 -30.75
N ASP A 187 -54.29 68.57 -31.63
CA ASP A 187 -53.52 67.30 -31.74
C ASP A 187 -52.67 66.99 -30.49
N SER A 188 -52.35 68.01 -29.71
CA SER A 188 -51.51 67.89 -28.50
C SER A 188 -52.22 67.12 -27.37
N SER A 189 -53.56 67.08 -27.37
CA SER A 189 -54.34 66.43 -26.32
C SER A 189 -54.42 64.90 -26.51
N ASP A 190 -54.55 64.42 -27.76
CA ASP A 190 -54.60 62.99 -28.07
C ASP A 190 -53.21 62.34 -27.94
N LEU A 191 -52.15 63.02 -28.39
CA LEU A 191 -50.75 62.58 -28.17
C LEU A 191 -50.38 62.50 -26.68
N LEU A 192 -50.93 63.38 -25.84
CA LEU A 192 -50.74 63.34 -24.39
C LEU A 192 -51.41 62.12 -23.76
N LEU A 193 -52.54 61.68 -24.33
CA LEU A 193 -53.31 60.55 -23.84
C LEU A 193 -52.62 59.23 -24.20
N ASP A 194 -52.14 59.10 -25.43
CA ASP A 194 -51.33 57.95 -25.89
C ASP A 194 -50.02 57.83 -25.11
N ALA A 195 -49.29 58.94 -24.92
CA ALA A 195 -48.09 58.95 -24.09
C ALA A 195 -48.37 58.54 -22.64
N LYS A 196 -49.55 58.89 -22.09
CA LYS A 196 -49.97 58.47 -20.75
C LYS A 196 -50.25 56.97 -20.68
N VAL A 197 -50.84 56.40 -21.72
CA VAL A 197 -51.11 54.96 -21.82
C VAL A 197 -49.81 54.19 -21.94
N GLU A 198 -48.88 54.60 -22.81
CA GLU A 198 -47.55 54.02 -22.92
C GLU A 198 -46.77 54.09 -21.61
N LEU A 199 -46.84 55.23 -20.91
CA LEU A 199 -46.17 55.39 -19.62
C LEU A 199 -46.75 54.44 -18.56
N LYS A 200 -48.07 54.22 -18.55
CA LYS A 200 -48.70 53.21 -17.68
C LYS A 200 -48.27 51.78 -18.03
N VAL A 201 -48.22 51.43 -19.32
CA VAL A 201 -47.77 50.12 -19.79
C VAL A 201 -46.30 49.89 -19.39
N ASN A 202 -45.46 50.90 -19.55
CA ASN A 202 -44.06 50.86 -19.16
C ASN A 202 -43.90 50.70 -17.63
N ILE A 203 -44.71 51.38 -16.81
CA ILE A 203 -44.71 51.18 -15.35
C ILE A 203 -45.06 49.73 -14.99
N ILE A 204 -46.08 49.15 -15.63
CA ILE A 204 -46.47 47.76 -15.39
C ILE A 204 -45.34 46.81 -15.80
N LYS A 205 -44.70 47.08 -16.95
CA LYS A 205 -43.56 46.29 -17.44
C LYS A 205 -42.38 46.38 -16.47
N ILE A 206 -42.03 47.58 -16.00
CA ILE A 206 -40.97 47.80 -15.01
C ILE A 206 -41.28 47.01 -13.73
N LYS A 207 -42.50 47.10 -13.20
CA LYS A 207 -42.89 46.31 -12.02
C LYS A 207 -42.78 44.80 -12.23
N SER A 208 -43.12 44.31 -13.41
CA SER A 208 -42.98 42.87 -13.74
C SER A 208 -41.52 42.45 -13.87
N LEU A 209 -40.66 43.35 -14.36
CA LEU A 209 -39.22 43.10 -14.45
C LEU A 209 -38.58 43.17 -13.07
N GLU A 210 -38.98 44.11 -12.21
CA GLU A 210 -38.54 44.21 -10.82
C GLU A 210 -38.90 42.96 -10.02
N SER A 211 -40.12 42.43 -10.18
CA SER A 211 -40.52 41.19 -9.50
C SER A 211 -39.75 39.98 -10.02
N SER A 212 -39.51 39.88 -11.33
CA SER A 212 -38.68 38.82 -11.92
C SER A 212 -37.22 38.93 -11.46
N LEU A 213 -36.68 40.14 -11.35
CA LEU A 213 -35.30 40.38 -10.93
C LEU A 213 -35.14 40.00 -9.46
N LYS A 214 -36.09 40.39 -8.60
CA LYS A 214 -36.11 39.98 -7.18
C LYS A 214 -36.18 38.46 -7.02
N SER A 215 -37.03 37.78 -7.79
CA SER A 215 -37.10 36.32 -7.77
C SER A 215 -35.78 35.67 -8.19
N LYS A 216 -35.08 36.23 -9.20
CA LYS A 216 -33.77 35.74 -9.63
C LYS A 216 -32.66 36.06 -8.63
N GLU A 217 -32.72 37.16 -7.91
CA GLU A 217 -31.81 37.48 -6.81
C GLU A 217 -31.98 36.49 -5.65
N GLU A 218 -33.22 36.17 -5.28
CA GLU A 218 -33.53 35.16 -4.25
C GLU A 218 -33.04 33.76 -4.65
N GLU A 219 -33.24 33.36 -5.91
CA GLU A 219 -32.72 32.11 -6.46
C GLU A 219 -31.18 32.09 -6.47
N CYS A 220 -30.53 33.18 -6.87
CA CYS A 220 -29.08 33.32 -6.81
C CYS A 220 -28.54 33.23 -5.37
N ALA A 221 -29.20 33.86 -4.41
CA ALA A 221 -28.83 33.80 -3.00
C ALA A 221 -28.95 32.37 -2.46
N TYR A 222 -30.06 31.69 -2.77
CA TYR A 222 -30.27 30.30 -2.39
C TYR A 222 -29.21 29.36 -2.97
N LEU A 223 -28.89 29.50 -4.26
CA LEU A 223 -27.87 28.69 -4.92
C LEU A 223 -26.48 28.94 -4.33
N LYS A 224 -26.14 30.19 -3.98
CA LYS A 224 -24.88 30.52 -3.30
C LYS A 224 -24.79 29.84 -1.93
N ASP A 225 -25.83 29.91 -1.11
CA ASP A 225 -25.86 29.24 0.19
C ASP A 225 -25.75 27.72 0.04
N GLN A 226 -26.41 27.14 -0.95
CA GLN A 226 -26.31 25.71 -1.24
C GLN A 226 -24.88 25.32 -1.65
N LEU A 227 -24.23 26.10 -2.51
CA LEU A 227 -22.85 25.87 -2.94
C LEU A 227 -21.88 25.96 -1.76
N LEU A 228 -22.01 26.99 -0.93
CA LEU A 228 -21.19 27.20 0.26
C LEU A 228 -21.38 26.08 1.29
N SER A 229 -22.60 25.56 1.44
CA SER A 229 -22.88 24.39 2.28
C SER A 229 -22.20 23.12 1.76
N LYS A 230 -22.20 22.91 0.44
CA LYS A 230 -21.55 21.77 -0.21
C LYS A 230 -20.02 21.87 -0.11
N GLU A 231 -19.45 23.06 -0.30
CA GLU A 231 -18.01 23.30 -0.11
C GLU A 231 -17.57 23.02 1.33
N ARG A 232 -18.35 23.47 2.32
CA ARG A 232 -18.08 23.15 3.73
C ARG A 232 -18.10 21.65 4.00
N ALA A 233 -19.10 20.94 3.48
CA ALA A 233 -19.20 19.49 3.64
C ALA A 233 -18.02 18.76 2.96
N ALA A 234 -17.62 19.19 1.76
CA ALA A 234 -16.47 18.65 1.05
C ALA A 234 -15.15 18.88 1.81
N MET A 235 -14.93 20.10 2.35
CA MET A 235 -13.76 20.40 3.17
C MET A 235 -13.72 19.57 4.45
N GLN A 236 -14.86 19.36 5.12
CA GLN A 236 -14.93 18.48 6.29
C GLN A 236 -14.59 17.03 5.95
N GLN A 237 -15.07 16.53 4.80
CA GLN A 237 -14.76 15.19 4.33
C GLN A 237 -13.28 15.05 3.97
N GLN A 238 -12.69 16.04 3.31
CA GLN A 238 -11.26 16.06 3.00
C GLN A 238 -10.43 16.02 4.29
N HIS A 239 -10.73 16.88 5.26
CA HIS A 239 -10.01 16.90 6.53
C HIS A 239 -10.12 15.56 7.28
N ARG A 240 -11.30 14.91 7.25
CA ARG A 240 -11.48 13.58 7.81
C ARG A 240 -10.60 12.53 7.13
N LEU A 241 -10.49 12.57 5.80
CA LEU A 241 -9.64 11.64 5.06
C LEU A 241 -8.15 11.89 5.35
N GLU A 242 -7.72 13.15 5.40
CA GLU A 242 -6.34 13.52 5.78
C GLU A 242 -5.98 12.99 7.18
N LEU A 243 -6.90 13.09 8.15
CA LEU A 243 -6.72 12.50 9.48
C LEU A 243 -6.57 10.97 9.44
N VAL A 244 -7.38 10.28 8.62
CA VAL A 244 -7.29 8.81 8.47
C VAL A 244 -5.96 8.42 7.83
N VAL A 245 -5.53 9.12 6.80
CA VAL A 245 -4.22 8.89 6.15
C VAL A 245 -3.09 9.08 7.14
N ALA A 246 -3.06 10.20 7.88
CA ALA A 246 -2.04 10.46 8.89
C ALA A 246 -2.02 9.39 10.00
N GLN A 247 -3.18 8.86 10.40
CA GLN A 247 -3.26 7.74 11.35
C GLN A 247 -2.71 6.43 10.76
N GLN A 248 -2.96 6.17 9.47
CA GLN A 248 -2.42 4.99 8.79
C GLN A 248 -0.91 5.08 8.62
N ASP A 249 -0.38 6.25 8.25
CA ASP A 249 1.06 6.50 8.12
C ASP A 249 1.78 6.30 9.46
N ALA A 250 1.22 6.82 10.55
CA ALA A 250 1.79 6.61 11.89
C ALA A 250 1.83 5.11 12.28
N ARG A 251 0.76 4.37 11.98
CA ARG A 251 0.72 2.91 12.21
C ARG A 251 1.74 2.16 11.35
N TYR A 252 1.94 2.61 10.11
CA TYR A 252 2.91 2.02 9.20
C TYR A 252 4.35 2.27 9.68
N ASP A 253 4.66 3.48 10.12
CA ASP A 253 5.96 3.83 10.71
C ASP A 253 6.25 3.03 11.98
N ASP A 254 5.26 2.87 12.85
CA ASP A 254 5.39 2.04 14.06
C ASP A 254 5.63 0.56 13.72
N ALA A 255 4.94 0.03 12.70
CA ALA A 255 5.16 -1.34 12.21
C ALA A 255 6.56 -1.51 11.58
N LEU A 256 7.05 -0.50 10.85
CA LEU A 256 8.41 -0.51 10.30
C LEU A 256 9.46 -0.51 11.41
N LYS A 257 9.30 0.33 12.46
CA LYS A 257 10.20 0.35 13.62
C LYS A 257 10.22 -1.00 14.33
N ALA A 258 9.05 -1.59 14.60
CA ALA A 258 8.97 -2.91 15.22
C ALA A 258 9.69 -3.98 14.38
N LEU A 259 9.58 -3.91 13.05
CA LEU A 259 10.24 -4.85 12.16
C LEU A 259 11.77 -4.63 12.10
N THR A 260 12.24 -3.39 12.20
CA THR A 260 13.68 -3.10 12.33
C THR A 260 14.23 -3.57 13.66
N ASP A 261 13.48 -3.41 14.75
CA ASP A 261 13.88 -3.86 16.08
C ASP A 261 13.98 -5.39 16.13
N CYS A 262 12.96 -6.11 15.64
CA CYS A 262 13.02 -7.58 15.52
C CYS A 262 14.18 -8.06 14.66
N LYS A 263 14.50 -7.38 13.55
CA LYS A 263 15.69 -7.70 12.72
C LYS A 263 16.98 -7.48 13.50
N HIS A 264 17.07 -6.41 14.29
CA HIS A 264 18.24 -6.12 15.10
C HIS A 264 18.43 -7.18 16.19
N GLU A 265 17.37 -7.55 16.91
CA GLU A 265 17.38 -8.63 17.90
C GLU A 265 17.81 -9.97 17.30
N LEU A 266 17.28 -10.33 16.13
CA LEU A 266 17.69 -11.53 15.39
C LEU A 266 19.17 -11.50 14.99
N SER A 267 19.70 -10.34 14.61
CA SER A 267 21.11 -10.19 14.26
C SER A 267 22.04 -10.36 15.47
N LEU A 268 21.64 -9.81 16.63
CA LEU A 268 22.36 -9.99 17.89
C LEU A 268 22.35 -11.45 18.34
N ALA A 269 21.19 -12.12 18.26
CA ALA A 269 21.07 -13.54 18.58
C ALA A 269 21.96 -14.43 17.69
N LYS A 270 22.06 -14.12 16.39
CA LYS A 270 22.98 -14.83 15.48
C LYS A 270 24.45 -14.58 15.76
N SER A 271 24.82 -13.43 16.31
CA SER A 271 26.21 -13.11 16.65
C SER A 271 26.70 -13.73 17.97
N MET A 272 25.76 -14.15 18.83
CA MET A 272 26.07 -14.78 20.12
C MET A 272 26.05 -16.32 20.07
N SER A 273 25.67 -16.93 18.94
CA SER A 273 25.69 -18.37 18.69
C SER A 273 26.87 -18.76 17.81
#